data_AF-A0A850ALY2-F1
#
_entry.id   AF-A0A850ALY2-F1
#
_cell.length_a   1.000
_cell.length_b   1.000
_cell.length_c   1.000
_cell.angle_alpha   90.00
_cell.angle_beta   90.00
_cell.angle_gamma   90.00
#
_symmetry.space_group_name_H-M   'P 1'
#
loop_
_entity.id
_entity.type
_entity.pdbx_description
1 polymer ?
#
loop_
_entity_poly.entity_id
_entity_poly.type
_entity_poly.pdbx_seq_one_letter_code
_entity_poly.pdbx_strand_id
1 'polypeptide(L)'
;MIDRYLSGRLTEKEAEAFELHYLGCDECFRELQIRKQLLAVIKEKGKTLFAEFIEEGKKGSQSGIRPRRFPETVRDIWARRNFRIYISGMAAVFLILVLYFAVDWGNPPLSESFRESPYLEERIKTQDDTRSEKGFQLLAPANKARFSPQTPILFRWSNPGNETLGLKILNNQGDRLFSFEVNDSQFLFREALPPGLYYWKVESGDEARIGKFFVR
;
A
#
# COMPACT_ATOMS: atom_id res chain seq x y z
N MET A 1 8.29 7.19 -16.95
CA MET A 1 7.72 8.22 -16.04
C MET A 1 6.31 8.62 -16.47
N ILE A 2 6.14 9.00 -17.74
CA ILE A 2 4.83 9.35 -18.34
C ILE A 2 3.75 8.26 -18.20
N ASP A 3 4.11 6.98 -18.26
CA ASP A 3 3.13 5.88 -18.11
C ASP A 3 2.55 5.80 -16.68
N ARG A 4 3.34 6.16 -15.66
CA ARG A 4 2.87 6.27 -14.27
C ARG A 4 1.97 7.49 -14.09
N TYR A 5 2.28 8.61 -14.77
CA TYR A 5 1.45 9.81 -14.77
C TYR A 5 0.09 9.54 -15.42
N LEU A 6 0.06 8.96 -16.63
CA LEU A 6 -1.20 8.65 -17.35
C LEU A 6 -2.06 7.58 -16.67
N SER A 7 -1.46 6.70 -15.87
CA SER A 7 -2.19 5.67 -15.11
C SER A 7 -2.60 6.08 -13.70
N GLY A 8 -2.32 7.34 -13.29
CA GLY A 8 -2.65 7.85 -11.95
C GLY A 8 -1.84 7.22 -10.82
N ARG A 9 -0.62 6.73 -11.11
CA ARG A 9 0.27 6.04 -10.15
C ARG A 9 1.41 6.93 -9.62
N LEU A 10 1.33 8.24 -9.85
CA LEU A 10 2.22 9.22 -9.26
C LEU A 10 1.55 9.85 -8.03
N THR A 11 2.34 10.08 -6.99
CA THR A 11 1.93 10.92 -5.87
C THR A 11 1.75 12.37 -6.35
N GLU A 12 1.00 13.17 -5.60
CA GLU A 12 0.70 14.56 -5.97
C GLU A 12 1.98 15.40 -6.20
N LYS A 13 3.00 15.23 -5.36
CA LYS A 13 4.30 15.88 -5.52
C LYS A 13 5.10 15.39 -6.74
N GLU A 14 5.05 14.10 -7.03
CA GLU A 14 5.67 13.55 -8.24
C GLU A 14 4.96 14.02 -9.50
N ALA A 15 3.63 14.16 -9.45
CA ALA A 15 2.82 14.69 -10.53
C ALA A 15 3.16 16.17 -10.77
N GLU A 16 3.21 16.99 -9.72
CA GLU A 16 3.53 18.42 -9.81
C GLU A 16 4.97 18.65 -10.34
N ALA A 17 5.96 17.91 -9.85
CA ALA A 17 7.33 17.99 -10.35
C ALA A 17 7.45 17.54 -11.81
N PHE A 18 6.70 16.50 -12.19
CA PHE A 18 6.62 16.03 -13.56
C PHE A 18 5.96 17.09 -14.46
N GLU A 19 4.86 17.71 -14.02
CA GLU A 19 4.15 18.77 -14.74
C GLU A 19 5.04 20.00 -14.93
N LEU A 20 5.79 20.41 -13.91
CA LEU A 20 6.68 21.56 -13.97
C LEU A 20 7.82 21.37 -14.99
N HIS A 21 8.44 20.19 -15.00
CA HIS A 21 9.44 19.83 -16.00
C HIS A 21 8.82 19.69 -17.40
N TYR A 22 7.64 19.09 -17.48
CA TYR A 22 6.93 18.82 -18.72
C TYR A 22 6.48 20.10 -19.44
N LEU A 23 5.95 21.07 -18.69
CA LEU A 23 5.52 22.37 -19.23
C LEU A 23 6.71 23.25 -19.65
N GLY A 24 7.91 22.97 -19.10
CA GLY A 24 9.14 23.69 -19.43
C GLY A 24 9.98 23.05 -20.55
N CYS A 25 9.62 21.87 -21.06
CA CYS A 25 10.44 21.12 -22.02
C CYS A 25 9.66 20.77 -23.30
N ASP A 26 9.99 21.45 -24.40
CA ASP A 26 9.34 21.27 -25.70
C ASP A 26 9.44 19.85 -26.29
N GLU A 27 10.51 19.12 -25.94
CA GLU A 27 10.73 17.75 -26.38
C GLU A 27 9.78 16.78 -25.65
N CYS A 28 9.70 16.91 -24.32
CA CYS A 28 8.78 16.11 -23.50
C CYS A 28 7.32 16.39 -23.88
N PHE A 29 6.98 17.65 -24.18
CA PHE A 29 5.63 18.01 -24.64
C PHE A 29 5.26 17.31 -25.96
N ARG A 30 6.17 17.33 -26.94
CA ARG A 30 6.00 16.65 -28.24
C ARG A 30 5.82 15.15 -28.08
N GLU A 31 6.62 14.50 -27.23
CA GLU A 31 6.50 13.06 -26.99
C GLU A 31 5.10 12.68 -26.47
N LEU A 32 4.53 13.47 -25.56
CA LEU A 32 3.20 13.22 -25.02
C LEU A 32 2.10 13.39 -26.07
N GLN A 33 2.21 14.39 -26.95
CA GLN A 33 1.26 14.57 -28.05
C GLN A 33 1.26 13.38 -29.00
N ILE A 34 2.45 12.86 -29.35
CA ILE A 34 2.61 11.66 -30.18
C ILE A 34 1.95 10.45 -29.50
N ARG A 35 2.22 10.23 -28.20
CA ARG A 35 1.62 9.11 -27.46
C ARG A 35 0.10 9.23 -27.35
N LYS A 36 -0.45 10.44 -27.14
CA LYS A 36 -1.90 10.69 -27.13
C LYS A 36 -2.54 10.36 -28.48
N GLN A 37 -1.92 10.78 -29.59
CA GLN A 37 -2.39 10.45 -30.93
C GLN A 37 -2.35 8.94 -31.18
N LEU A 38 -1.28 8.26 -30.77
CA LEU A 38 -1.14 6.81 -30.90
C LEU A 38 -2.20 6.05 -30.10
N LEU A 39 -2.48 6.47 -28.86
CA LEU A 39 -3.57 5.90 -28.05
C LEU A 39 -4.94 6.12 -28.68
N ALA A 40 -5.20 7.28 -29.28
CA ALA A 40 -6.45 7.55 -29.98
C ALA A 40 -6.63 6.59 -31.17
N VAL A 41 -5.59 6.40 -31.98
CA VAL A 41 -5.59 5.45 -33.12
C VAL A 41 -5.82 4.02 -32.64
N ILE A 42 -5.15 3.59 -31.56
CA ILE A 42 -5.37 2.24 -30.99
C ILE A 42 -6.80 2.09 -30.49
N LYS A 43 -7.38 3.11 -29.84
CA LYS A 43 -8.75 3.04 -29.33
C LYS A 43 -9.79 3.00 -30.46
N GLU A 44 -9.53 3.71 -31.55
CA GLU A 44 -10.39 3.71 -32.73
C GLU A 44 -10.28 2.39 -33.50
N LYS A 45 -9.06 1.98 -33.88
CA LYS A 45 -8.82 0.75 -34.64
C LYS A 45 -9.01 -0.52 -33.81
N GLY A 46 -8.77 -0.46 -32.50
CA GLY A 46 -9.00 -1.59 -31.59
C GLY A 46 -10.47 -1.97 -31.54
N LYS A 47 -11.40 -0.99 -31.57
CA LYS A 47 -12.84 -1.30 -31.65
C LYS A 47 -13.20 -2.09 -32.90
N THR A 48 -12.57 -1.81 -34.04
CA THR A 48 -12.85 -2.53 -35.29
C THR A 48 -12.15 -3.89 -35.33
N LEU A 49 -10.89 -3.97 -34.87
CA LEU A 49 -10.10 -5.22 -34.90
C LEU A 49 -10.60 -6.26 -33.89
N PHE A 50 -11.13 -5.82 -32.75
CA PHE A 50 -11.63 -6.71 -31.70
C PHE A 50 -13.16 -6.89 -31.73
N ALA A 51 -13.88 -6.26 -32.66
CA ALA A 51 -15.31 -6.45 -32.82
C ALA A 51 -15.68 -7.92 -33.09
N GLU A 52 -14.90 -8.61 -33.94
CA GLU A 52 -15.11 -10.03 -34.27
C GLU A 52 -14.91 -10.93 -33.05
N PHE A 53 -13.88 -10.69 -32.23
CA PHE A 53 -13.62 -11.45 -31.01
C PHE A 53 -14.69 -11.24 -29.92
N ILE A 54 -15.22 -10.01 -29.80
CA ILE A 54 -16.30 -9.70 -28.86
C ILE A 54 -17.63 -10.33 -29.31
N GLU A 55 -17.88 -10.41 -30.62
CA GLU A 55 -19.04 -11.07 -31.22
C GLU A 55 -18.98 -12.61 -31.08
N GLU A 56 -17.81 -13.23 -31.27
CA GLU A 56 -17.63 -14.68 -31.08
C GLU A 56 -17.87 -15.13 -29.64
N GLY A 57 -17.46 -14.32 -28.64
CA GLY A 57 -17.75 -14.59 -27.22
C GLY A 57 -19.25 -14.56 -26.87
N LYS A 58 -20.08 -13.84 -27.64
CA LYS A 58 -21.54 -13.80 -27.44
C LYS A 58 -22.28 -14.93 -28.17
N LYS A 59 -21.73 -15.46 -29.26
CA LYS A 59 -22.37 -16.53 -30.05
C LYS A 59 -22.25 -17.93 -29.43
N GLY A 60 -21.43 -18.10 -28.40
CA GLY A 60 -21.32 -19.36 -27.62
C GLY A 60 -22.55 -19.74 -26.79
N SER A 61 -23.56 -18.87 -26.65
CA SER A 61 -24.78 -19.17 -25.88
C SER A 61 -26.04 -19.46 -26.72
N GLN A 62 -25.94 -19.42 -28.06
CA GLN A 62 -27.06 -19.72 -28.96
C GLN A 62 -26.61 -20.62 -30.13
N SER A 63 -26.07 -21.81 -29.84
CA SER A 63 -25.99 -22.88 -30.84
C SER A 63 -27.17 -23.83 -30.64
N GLY A 64 -28.11 -23.77 -31.59
CA GLY A 64 -29.28 -24.64 -31.69
C GLY A 64 -28.92 -26.08 -32.05
N ILE A 65 -28.19 -26.76 -31.18
CA ILE A 65 -28.04 -28.22 -31.25
C ILE A 65 -29.32 -28.80 -30.66
N ARG A 66 -30.22 -29.30 -31.49
CA ARG A 66 -31.34 -30.14 -31.01
C ARG A 66 -30.71 -31.33 -30.27
N PRO A 67 -30.90 -31.47 -28.95
CA PRO A 67 -30.34 -32.60 -28.24
C PRO A 67 -30.98 -33.88 -28.79
N ARG A 68 -30.15 -34.82 -29.28
CA ARG A 68 -30.59 -36.21 -29.45
C ARG A 68 -31.15 -36.65 -28.10
N ARG A 69 -32.43 -37.03 -28.07
CA ARG A 69 -33.10 -37.64 -26.91
C ARG A 69 -32.30 -38.87 -26.49
N PHE A 70 -31.41 -38.70 -25.51
CA PHE A 70 -30.91 -39.79 -24.72
C PHE A 70 -31.94 -40.09 -23.62
N PRO A 71 -32.26 -41.36 -23.35
CA PRO A 71 -33.24 -41.73 -22.34
C PRO A 71 -32.85 -41.17 -20.97
N GLU A 72 -33.80 -40.49 -20.32
CA GLU A 72 -33.62 -39.61 -19.16
C GLU A 72 -33.18 -40.30 -17.86
N THR A 73 -33.02 -41.62 -17.85
CA THR A 73 -32.77 -42.38 -16.62
C THR A 73 -31.29 -42.55 -16.26
N VAL A 74 -30.33 -42.30 -17.15
CA VAL A 74 -28.91 -42.61 -16.88
C VAL A 74 -28.05 -41.35 -16.62
N ARG A 75 -28.48 -40.16 -17.07
CA ARG A 75 -27.67 -38.93 -16.96
C ARG A 75 -27.77 -38.25 -15.59
N ASP A 76 -28.91 -38.39 -14.92
CA ASP A 76 -29.16 -37.70 -13.63
C ASP A 76 -28.49 -38.37 -12.44
N ILE A 77 -28.15 -39.66 -12.55
CA ILE A 77 -27.51 -40.43 -11.48
C ILE A 77 -25.99 -40.18 -11.44
N TRP A 78 -25.35 -39.97 -12.61
CA TRP A 78 -23.89 -39.77 -12.67
C TRP A 78 -23.49 -38.31 -12.36
N ALA A 79 -24.29 -37.32 -12.74
CA ALA A 79 -23.99 -35.90 -12.52
C ALA A 79 -24.21 -35.42 -11.07
N ARG A 80 -25.13 -36.04 -10.31
CA ARG A 80 -25.45 -35.59 -8.94
C ARG A 80 -24.50 -36.10 -7.86
N ARG A 81 -23.78 -37.21 -8.11
CA ARG A 81 -22.92 -37.84 -7.09
C ARG A 81 -21.47 -37.35 -7.10
N ASN A 82 -20.94 -36.94 -8.26
CA ASN A 82 -19.55 -36.50 -8.39
C ASN A 82 -19.36 -34.97 -8.39
N PHE A 83 -20.41 -34.18 -8.67
CA PHE A 83 -20.31 -32.71 -8.71
C PHE A 83 -20.19 -32.04 -7.32
N ARG A 84 -20.78 -32.65 -6.27
CA ARG A 84 -20.69 -32.11 -4.90
C ARG A 84 -19.29 -32.26 -4.29
N ILE A 85 -18.51 -33.24 -4.73
CA ILE A 85 -17.14 -33.52 -4.23
C ILE A 85 -16.12 -32.54 -4.86
N TYR A 86 -16.33 -32.13 -6.11
CA TYR A 86 -15.41 -31.23 -6.83
C TYR A 86 -15.49 -29.77 -6.36
N ILE A 87 -16.68 -29.26 -6.03
CA ILE A 87 -16.84 -27.86 -5.58
C ILE A 87 -16.29 -27.67 -4.15
N SER A 88 -16.44 -28.65 -3.25
CA SER A 88 -15.88 -28.55 -1.89
C SER A 88 -14.35 -28.61 -1.88
N GLY A 89 -13.75 -29.42 -2.76
CA GLY A 89 -12.29 -29.54 -2.87
C GLY A 89 -11.62 -28.26 -3.36
N MET A 90 -12.15 -27.61 -4.40
CA MET A 90 -11.55 -26.39 -4.94
C MET A 90 -11.69 -25.18 -4.00
N ALA A 91 -12.78 -25.07 -3.24
CA ALA A 91 -12.94 -24.01 -2.25
C ALA A 91 -11.89 -24.10 -1.13
N ALA A 92 -11.56 -25.32 -0.67
CA ALA A 92 -10.54 -25.52 0.36
C ALA A 92 -9.13 -25.17 -0.16
N VAL A 93 -8.79 -25.57 -1.39
CA VAL A 93 -7.49 -25.25 -2.00
C VAL A 93 -7.35 -23.75 -2.25
N PHE A 94 -8.41 -23.09 -2.74
CA PHE A 94 -8.40 -21.64 -2.92
C PHE A 94 -8.26 -20.89 -1.59
N LEU A 95 -8.94 -21.34 -0.54
CA LEU A 95 -8.83 -20.75 0.80
C LEU A 95 -7.44 -20.95 1.41
N ILE A 96 -6.83 -22.12 1.21
CA ILE A 96 -5.43 -22.37 1.60
C ILE A 96 -4.48 -21.47 0.82
N LEU A 97 -4.66 -21.31 -0.50
CA LEU A 97 -3.83 -20.41 -1.31
C LEU A 97 -4.00 -18.95 -0.88
N VAL A 98 -5.23 -18.49 -0.65
CA VAL A 98 -5.49 -17.13 -0.17
C VAL A 98 -4.85 -16.90 1.20
N LEU A 99 -4.92 -17.87 2.12
CA LEU A 99 -4.23 -17.77 3.41
C LEU A 99 -2.71 -17.78 3.24
N TYR A 100 -2.15 -18.61 2.37
CA TYR A 100 -0.71 -18.67 2.11
C TYR A 100 -0.19 -17.36 1.51
N PHE A 101 -0.90 -16.82 0.51
CA PHE A 101 -0.55 -15.54 -0.10
C PHE A 101 -0.81 -14.34 0.81
N ALA A 102 -1.81 -14.39 1.70
CA ALA A 102 -2.05 -13.33 2.68
C ALA A 102 -0.99 -13.29 3.79
N VAL A 103 -0.39 -14.44 4.14
CA VAL A 103 0.63 -14.52 5.21
C VAL A 103 2.00 -14.05 4.73
N ASP A 104 2.34 -14.27 3.45
CA ASP A 104 3.70 -14.00 2.94
C ASP A 104 3.86 -12.60 2.30
N TRP A 105 2.78 -11.94 1.89
CA TRP A 105 2.90 -10.66 1.16
C TRP A 105 3.21 -9.42 2.01
N GLY A 106 3.20 -9.52 3.34
CA GLY A 106 3.26 -8.34 4.21
C GLY A 106 4.57 -8.11 4.95
N ASN A 107 5.42 -9.13 5.13
CA ASN A 107 6.56 -9.02 6.03
C ASN A 107 7.87 -9.10 5.25
N PRO A 108 8.62 -7.97 5.12
CA PRO A 108 9.96 -8.03 4.53
C PRO A 108 10.85 -8.97 5.36
N PRO A 109 11.89 -9.57 4.76
CA PRO A 109 12.86 -10.36 5.51
C PRO A 109 13.41 -9.56 6.70
N LEU A 110 13.62 -10.22 7.84
CA LEU A 110 14.00 -9.56 9.10
C LEU A 110 15.16 -8.57 8.93
N SER A 111 16.17 -8.88 8.12
CA SER A 111 17.30 -7.98 7.85
C SER A 111 16.89 -6.65 7.21
N GLU A 112 15.89 -6.65 6.34
CA GLU A 112 15.37 -5.44 5.70
C GLU A 112 14.58 -4.58 6.68
N SER A 113 13.87 -5.17 7.64
CA SER A 113 13.10 -4.43 8.64
C SER A 113 13.96 -3.55 9.56
N PHE A 114 15.28 -3.81 9.63
CA PHE A 114 16.23 -3.03 10.42
C PHE A 114 16.98 -1.95 9.62
N ARG A 115 16.76 -1.85 8.30
CA ARG A 115 17.46 -0.88 7.46
C ARG A 115 16.92 0.52 7.69
N GLU A 116 17.81 1.47 8.00
CA GLU A 116 17.46 2.88 8.20
C GLU A 116 16.95 3.53 6.90
N SER A 117 15.92 4.37 7.01
CA SER A 117 15.41 5.17 5.89
C SER A 117 16.24 6.43 5.72
N PRO A 118 16.94 6.64 4.58
CA PRO A 118 17.76 7.84 4.37
C PRO A 118 17.00 9.14 4.61
N TYR A 119 15.74 9.20 4.15
CA TYR A 119 14.87 10.37 4.29
C TYR A 119 14.53 10.68 5.76
N LEU A 120 14.18 9.65 6.55
CA LEU A 120 13.84 9.85 7.97
C LEU A 120 15.07 10.19 8.80
N GLU A 121 16.22 9.61 8.49
CA GLU A 121 17.49 9.94 9.15
C GLU A 121 17.93 11.38 8.89
N GLU A 122 17.77 11.87 7.66
CA GLU A 122 18.04 13.27 7.33
C GLU A 122 17.14 14.22 8.13
N ARG A 123 15.86 13.87 8.32
CA ARG A 123 14.96 14.64 9.18
C ARG A 123 15.35 14.63 10.65
N ILE A 124 15.78 13.48 11.19
CA ILE A 124 16.27 13.42 12.57
C ILE A 124 17.52 14.29 12.75
N LYS A 125 18.45 14.27 11.80
CA LYS A 125 19.66 15.11 11.86
C LYS A 125 19.36 16.60 11.80
N THR A 126 18.57 17.02 10.82
CA THR A 126 18.18 18.44 10.65
C THR A 126 17.38 18.97 11.84
N GLN A 127 16.60 18.11 12.49
CA GLN A 127 15.88 18.43 13.72
C GLN A 127 16.81 18.73 14.89
N ASP A 128 17.89 17.96 15.06
CA ASP A 128 18.85 18.13 16.14
C ASP A 128 19.66 19.43 15.96
N ASP A 129 19.93 19.82 14.71
CA ASP A 129 20.64 21.07 14.39
C ASP A 129 19.77 22.33 14.61
N THR A 130 18.45 22.20 14.44
CA THR A 130 17.47 23.31 14.58
C THR A 130 16.80 23.31 15.95
N ARG A 131 17.62 23.36 17.00
CA ARG A 131 17.19 23.44 18.40
C ARG A 131 16.56 24.81 18.73
N SER A 132 15.39 25.09 18.14
CA SER A 132 14.56 26.23 18.53
C SER A 132 13.90 25.90 19.88
N GLU A 133 14.16 26.73 20.90
CA GLU A 133 13.69 26.53 22.28
C GLU A 133 12.17 26.58 22.44
N LYS A 134 11.44 27.04 21.42
CA LYS A 134 10.00 27.34 21.49
C LYS A 134 9.06 26.18 21.15
N GLY A 135 9.56 25.05 20.63
CA GLY A 135 8.73 23.91 20.19
C GLY A 135 8.62 22.75 21.19
N PHE A 136 7.79 21.76 20.87
CA PHE A 136 7.72 20.51 21.63
C PHE A 136 9.00 19.67 21.47
N GLN A 137 9.38 18.95 22.52
CA GLN A 137 10.60 18.15 22.57
C GLN A 137 10.28 16.68 22.87
N LEU A 138 10.92 15.75 22.16
CA LEU A 138 10.77 14.32 22.42
C LEU A 138 11.63 13.94 23.63
N LEU A 139 11.02 13.34 24.66
CA LEU A 139 11.68 12.97 25.91
C LEU A 139 11.88 11.46 26.01
N ALA A 140 10.88 10.68 25.61
CA ALA A 140 10.94 9.22 25.62
C ALA A 140 10.11 8.63 24.46
N PRO A 141 10.49 7.45 23.93
CA PRO A 141 11.71 6.72 24.24
C PRO A 141 12.96 7.47 23.74
N ALA A 142 14.11 7.21 24.36
CA ALA A 142 15.38 7.76 23.91
C ALA A 142 15.67 7.32 22.47
N ASN A 143 16.35 8.17 21.70
CA ASN A 143 16.69 7.83 20.32
C ASN A 143 17.53 6.54 20.28
N LYS A 144 17.14 5.57 19.44
CA LYS A 144 17.74 4.23 19.34
C LYS A 144 17.51 3.32 20.58
N ALA A 145 16.51 3.62 21.41
CA ALA A 145 16.09 2.71 22.47
C ALA A 145 15.72 1.33 21.92
N ARG A 146 15.82 0.30 22.77
CA ARG A 146 15.58 -1.10 22.41
C ARG A 146 14.49 -1.68 23.30
N PHE A 147 13.55 -2.37 22.69
CA PHE A 147 12.40 -2.99 23.34
C PHE A 147 12.26 -4.44 22.89
N SER A 148 11.58 -5.25 23.70
CA SER A 148 11.14 -6.59 23.30
C SER A 148 9.73 -6.53 22.69
N PRO A 149 9.33 -7.47 21.80
CA PRO A 149 8.07 -7.41 21.05
C PRO A 149 6.78 -7.21 21.86
N GLN A 150 6.77 -7.60 23.13
CA GLN A 150 5.58 -7.54 24.01
C GLN A 150 5.71 -6.48 25.11
N THR A 151 6.79 -5.71 25.13
CA THR A 151 7.03 -4.71 26.18
C THR A 151 6.28 -3.42 25.83
N PRO A 152 5.42 -2.90 26.73
CA PRO A 152 4.78 -1.61 26.51
C PRO A 152 5.81 -0.49 26.34
N ILE A 153 5.56 0.41 25.39
CA ILE A 153 6.45 1.51 25.07
C ILE A 153 5.82 2.81 25.54
N LEU A 154 6.51 3.51 26.45
CA LEU A 154 6.07 4.82 26.94
C LEU A 154 6.68 5.92 26.08
N PHE A 155 5.82 6.62 25.35
CA PHE A 155 6.16 7.83 24.63
C PHE A 155 5.92 9.03 25.54
N ARG A 156 6.88 9.96 25.59
CA ARG A 156 6.80 11.21 26.35
C ARG A 156 7.38 12.34 25.54
N TRP A 157 6.76 13.51 25.66
CA TRP A 157 7.19 14.74 25.02
C TRP A 157 6.87 15.94 25.91
N SER A 158 7.51 17.07 25.65
CA SER A 158 7.17 18.35 26.26
C SER A 158 6.18 19.09 25.35
N ASN A 159 5.00 19.45 25.83
CA ASN A 159 3.99 20.21 25.06
C ASN A 159 3.63 21.51 25.79
N PRO A 160 4.46 22.57 25.70
CA PRO A 160 4.23 23.80 26.45
C PRO A 160 2.96 24.54 26.02
N GLY A 161 2.52 24.37 24.77
CA GLY A 161 1.31 25.01 24.23
C GLY A 161 0.00 24.32 24.61
N ASN A 162 0.06 23.12 25.21
CA ASN A 162 -1.11 22.28 25.50
C ASN A 162 -2.01 22.07 24.27
N GLU A 163 -1.41 21.98 23.09
CA GLU A 163 -2.10 21.74 21.82
C GLU A 163 -2.40 20.24 21.65
N THR A 164 -3.42 19.91 20.86
CA THR A 164 -3.67 18.52 20.45
C THR A 164 -2.59 18.07 19.48
N LEU A 165 -1.94 16.95 19.77
CA LEU A 165 -0.83 16.42 18.98
C LEU A 165 -1.23 15.13 18.25
N GLY A 166 -0.65 14.90 17.09
CA GLY A 166 -0.71 13.62 16.39
C GLY A 166 0.51 12.75 16.70
N LEU A 167 0.32 11.57 17.30
CA LEU A 167 1.37 10.56 17.45
C LEU A 167 1.22 9.51 16.34
N LYS A 168 2.28 9.29 15.57
CA LYS A 168 2.33 8.28 14.50
C LYS A 168 3.51 7.34 14.71
N ILE A 169 3.27 6.04 14.57
CA ILE A 169 4.32 5.02 14.53
C ILE A 169 4.46 4.55 13.08
N LEU A 170 5.68 4.57 12.58
CA LEU A 170 6.03 4.28 11.20
C LEU A 170 6.98 3.07 11.14
N ASN A 171 6.89 2.29 10.07
CA ASN A 171 7.88 1.28 9.75
C ASN A 171 9.18 1.94 9.23
N ASN A 172 10.16 1.13 8.87
CA ASN A 172 11.44 1.60 8.34
C ASN A 172 11.38 2.09 6.88
N GLN A 173 10.24 1.95 6.21
CA GLN A 173 9.98 2.52 4.88
C GLN A 173 9.26 3.87 4.97
N GLY A 174 8.81 4.26 6.17
CA GLY A 174 8.03 5.47 6.41
C GLY A 174 6.51 5.26 6.29
N ASP A 175 6.05 4.03 6.05
CA ASP A 175 4.62 3.73 6.06
C ASP A 175 4.08 3.79 7.49
N ARG A 176 2.88 4.34 7.61
CA ARG A 176 2.21 4.51 8.89
C ARG A 176 1.57 3.19 9.33
N LEU A 177 2.04 2.67 10.46
CA LEU A 177 1.45 1.50 11.12
C LEU A 177 0.32 1.92 12.07
N PHE A 178 0.54 2.97 12.86
CA PHE A 178 -0.41 3.45 13.86
C PHE A 178 -0.49 4.98 13.86
N SER A 179 -1.66 5.51 14.26
CA SER A 179 -1.94 6.95 14.36
C SER A 179 -2.88 7.21 15.53
N PHE A 180 -2.53 8.16 16.38
CA PHE A 180 -3.31 8.54 17.55
C PHE A 180 -3.38 10.07 17.65
N GLU A 181 -4.53 10.58 18.08
CA GLU A 181 -4.65 11.97 18.55
C GLU A 181 -4.49 11.96 20.07
N VAL A 182 -3.57 12.78 20.58
CA VAL A 182 -3.18 12.80 21.99
C VAL A 182 -3.17 14.23 22.51
N ASN A 183 -3.83 14.44 23.65
CA ASN A 183 -3.84 15.73 24.35
C ASN A 183 -2.85 15.78 25.51
N ASP A 184 -2.39 14.61 25.97
CA ASP A 184 -1.47 14.48 27.11
C ASP A 184 -0.01 14.64 26.67
N SER A 185 0.91 14.81 27.63
CA SER A 185 2.36 14.83 27.39
C SER A 185 3.00 13.43 27.30
N GLN A 186 2.18 12.37 27.38
CA GLN A 186 2.63 11.00 27.38
C GLN A 186 1.58 10.05 26.79
N PHE A 187 2.04 8.94 26.21
CA PHE A 187 1.20 7.90 25.66
C PHE A 187 1.83 6.53 25.85
N LEU A 188 1.07 5.58 26.40
CA LEU A 188 1.54 4.22 26.64
C LEU A 188 1.02 3.28 25.54
N PHE A 189 1.90 2.89 24.63
CA PHE A 189 1.59 1.94 23.57
C PHE A 189 1.75 0.50 24.07
N ARG A 190 0.72 -0.33 23.89
CA ARG A 190 0.65 -1.70 24.46
C ARG A 190 0.56 -2.80 23.41
N GLU A 191 0.48 -2.45 22.13
CA GLU A 191 0.37 -3.46 21.08
C GLU A 191 1.74 -4.10 20.79
N ALA A 192 1.70 -5.36 20.36
CA ALA A 192 2.92 -6.08 20.02
C ALA A 192 3.44 -5.61 18.65
N LEU A 193 4.73 -5.31 18.58
CA LEU A 193 5.40 -4.99 17.33
C LEU A 193 6.32 -6.16 16.94
N PRO A 194 6.35 -6.58 15.66
CA PRO A 194 7.35 -7.54 15.21
C PRO A 194 8.76 -6.95 15.35
N PRO A 195 9.81 -7.78 15.45
CA PRO A 195 11.18 -7.28 15.47
C PRO A 195 11.49 -6.42 14.25
N GLY A 196 12.12 -5.26 14.47
CA GLY A 196 12.42 -4.30 13.40
C GLY A 196 12.90 -2.94 13.92
N LEU A 197 13.21 -2.04 12.98
CA LEU A 197 13.45 -0.63 13.22
C LEU A 197 12.15 0.14 12.99
N TYR A 198 11.78 0.98 13.95
CA TYR A 198 10.60 1.81 13.88
C TYR A 198 10.96 3.27 14.08
N TYR A 199 10.16 4.11 13.45
CA TYR A 199 10.18 5.55 13.66
C TYR A 199 8.89 5.95 14.36
N TRP A 200 8.96 6.98 15.17
CA TRP A 200 7.78 7.61 15.75
C TRP A 200 7.85 9.10 15.51
N LYS A 201 6.69 9.68 15.21
CA LYS A 201 6.55 11.09 14.87
C LYS A 201 5.47 11.70 15.73
N VAL A 202 5.78 12.84 16.33
CA VAL A 202 4.79 13.71 16.98
C VAL A 202 4.64 14.94 16.11
N GLU A 203 3.42 15.34 15.80
CA GLU A 203 3.09 16.50 14.94
C GLU A 203 2.09 17.44 15.63
N SER A 204 2.32 18.75 15.49
CA SER A 204 1.38 19.83 15.86
C SER A 204 1.37 20.86 14.73
N GLY A 205 0.23 21.03 14.04
CA GLY A 205 0.13 21.94 12.90
C GLY A 205 1.21 21.66 11.84
N ASP A 206 2.08 22.65 11.61
CA ASP A 206 3.19 22.58 10.64
C ASP A 206 4.49 22.01 11.23
N GLU A 207 4.55 21.80 12.55
CA GLU A 207 5.73 21.27 13.23
C GLU A 207 5.65 19.76 13.40
N ALA A 208 6.75 19.07 13.12
CA ALA A 208 6.88 17.63 13.35
C ALA A 208 8.24 17.28 13.91
N ARG A 209 8.26 16.43 14.94
CA ARG A 209 9.48 15.85 15.50
C ARG A 209 9.46 14.33 15.34
N ILE A 210 10.60 13.75 14.97
CA ILE A 210 10.76 12.32 14.69
C ILE A 210 11.83 11.75 15.63
N GLY A 211 11.58 10.55 16.15
CA GLY A 211 12.57 9.72 16.81
C GLY A 211 12.53 8.29 16.26
N LYS A 212 13.47 7.45 16.68
CA LYS A 212 13.51 6.02 16.32
C LYS A 212 13.80 5.12 17.49
N PHE A 213 13.36 3.87 17.39
CA PHE A 213 13.60 2.79 18.35
C PHE A 213 13.65 1.43 17.64
N PHE A 214 14.18 0.43 18.33
CA PHE A 214 14.30 -0.93 17.84
C PHE A 214 13.47 -1.90 18.66
N VAL A 215 12.88 -2.88 18.00
CA VAL A 215 12.24 -4.04 18.64
C VAL A 215 13.05 -5.28 18.29
N ARG A 216 13.49 -6.05 19.30
CA ARG A 216 14.31 -7.26 19.14
C ARG A 216 13.95 -8.33 20.16
#